data_AF-A0A1B6KFP9-F1
#
_entry.id   AF-A0A1B6KFP9-F1
#
_cell.length_a   1.000
_cell.length_b   1.000
_cell.length_c   1.000
_cell.angle_alpha   90.00
_cell.angle_beta   90.00
_cell.angle_gamma   90.00
#
_symmetry.space_group_name_H-M   'P 1'
#
loop_
_entity.id
_entity.type
_entity.pdbx_description
1 polymer ?
#
loop_
_entity_poly.entity_id
_entity_poly.type
_entity_poly.pdbx_seq_one_letter_code
_entity_poly.pdbx_strand_id
1 'polypeptide(L)'
;MTERDKALQSLFDILTCPVCYTRLCSQPTLCINGHAVCSECTKKGLVQCPICSTEFSKEKHIILTQILEALPFPCSYKGCSVLATDIDHHEKWCGFRVTICERCSWSGPAKKLKGHVETNHKLASNDIDKTFVLLSSFKRCFARIQFGQVFWEITRANIKEKMFSIQLIWVPNGEVKADIFNMKVEFTSKAKSYIANTRIKFDPEDSSENKNCIVFHTDIFEHSNDSDSFSYKMYLTNEVQTAMNASLL
;
A
#
# COMPACT_ATOMS: atom_id res chain seq x y z
N MET A 1 -23.04 9.25 -25.81
CA MET A 1 -22.23 8.02 -25.81
C MET A 1 -22.11 7.53 -27.24
N THR A 2 -20.91 7.24 -27.69
CA THR A 2 -20.64 6.70 -29.02
C THR A 2 -21.01 5.21 -29.08
N GLU A 3 -21.17 4.65 -30.28
CA GLU A 3 -21.39 3.19 -30.45
C GLU A 3 -20.24 2.36 -29.86
N ARG A 4 -19.01 2.90 -29.87
CA ARG A 4 -17.85 2.29 -29.21
C ARG A 4 -18.03 2.20 -27.69
N ASP A 5 -18.52 3.27 -27.07
CA ASP A 5 -18.72 3.31 -25.62
C ASP A 5 -19.81 2.31 -25.19
N LYS A 6 -20.88 2.18 -25.98
CA LYS A 6 -21.93 1.19 -25.73
C LYS A 6 -21.39 -0.23 -25.83
N ALA A 7 -20.62 -0.53 -26.89
CA ALA A 7 -20.03 -1.86 -27.08
C ALA A 7 -19.07 -2.23 -25.94
N LEU A 8 -18.22 -1.28 -25.51
CA LEU A 8 -17.33 -1.48 -24.36
C LEU A 8 -18.09 -1.71 -23.06
N GLN A 9 -19.16 -0.94 -22.81
CA GLN A 9 -19.99 -1.15 -21.63
C GLN A 9 -20.63 -2.54 -21.62
N SER A 10 -21.21 -2.97 -22.75
CA SER A 10 -21.76 -4.32 -22.87
C SER A 10 -20.72 -5.41 -22.65
N LEU A 11 -19.48 -5.20 -23.12
CA LEU A 11 -18.38 -6.12 -22.82
C LEU A 11 -18.06 -6.18 -21.33
N PHE A 12 -18.01 -5.05 -20.62
CA PHE A 12 -17.79 -5.05 -19.18
C PHE A 12 -18.90 -5.76 -18.41
N ASP A 13 -20.15 -5.59 -18.83
CA ASP A 13 -21.29 -6.27 -18.21
C ASP A 13 -21.19 -7.79 -18.40
N ILE A 14 -20.78 -8.26 -19.59
CA ILE A 14 -20.52 -9.69 -19.88
C ILE A 14 -19.33 -10.21 -19.06
N LEU A 15 -18.29 -9.39 -18.88
CA LEU A 15 -17.06 -9.73 -18.16
C LEU A 15 -17.15 -9.43 -16.66
N THR A 16 -18.35 -9.34 -16.11
CA THR A 16 -18.61 -9.15 -14.68
C THR A 16 -19.18 -10.44 -14.09
N CYS A 17 -18.62 -10.87 -12.95
CA CYS A 17 -19.11 -12.05 -12.24
C CYS A 17 -20.55 -11.81 -11.74
N PRO A 18 -21.52 -12.68 -12.07
CA PRO A 18 -22.93 -12.51 -11.67
C PRO A 18 -23.17 -12.69 -10.17
N VAL A 19 -22.17 -13.19 -9.42
CA VAL A 19 -22.30 -13.49 -7.99
C VAL A 19 -21.80 -12.33 -7.13
N CYS A 20 -20.56 -11.88 -7.37
CA CYS A 20 -19.92 -10.83 -6.58
C CYS A 20 -19.90 -9.47 -7.27
N TYR A 21 -20.37 -9.38 -8.52
CA TYR A 21 -20.41 -8.15 -9.32
C TYR A 21 -19.03 -7.48 -9.49
N THR A 22 -17.95 -8.26 -9.41
CA THR A 22 -16.60 -7.82 -9.73
C THR A 22 -16.23 -8.28 -11.14
N ARG A 23 -15.30 -7.59 -11.80
CA ARG A 23 -14.73 -8.03 -13.08
C ARG A 23 -14.18 -9.46 -12.99
N LEU A 24 -14.23 -10.19 -14.09
CA LEU A 24 -13.54 -11.47 -14.22
C LEU A 24 -12.03 -11.23 -14.35
N CYS A 25 -11.22 -11.94 -13.57
CA CYS A 25 -9.76 -11.95 -13.70
C CYS A 25 -9.32 -13.02 -14.72
N SER A 26 -8.05 -13.05 -15.09
CA SER A 26 -7.47 -13.90 -16.15
C SER A 26 -7.84 -15.39 -16.09
N GLN A 27 -8.26 -15.92 -14.94
CA GLN A 27 -8.70 -17.31 -14.77
C GLN A 27 -10.14 -17.40 -14.25
N PRO A 28 -11.16 -17.11 -15.08
CA PRO A 28 -12.56 -17.34 -14.71
C PRO A 28 -12.90 -18.83 -14.80
N THR A 29 -13.94 -19.24 -14.08
CA THR A 29 -14.53 -20.58 -14.22
C THR A 29 -15.76 -20.48 -15.09
N LEU A 30 -15.92 -21.37 -16.08
CA LEU A 30 -17.10 -21.42 -16.95
C LEU A 30 -17.93 -22.66 -16.64
N CYS A 31 -19.24 -22.56 -16.79
CA CYS A 31 -20.09 -23.74 -16.85
C CYS A 31 -20.05 -24.42 -18.22
N ILE A 32 -20.60 -25.64 -18.31
CA ILE A 32 -20.70 -26.38 -19.58
C ILE A 32 -21.43 -25.62 -20.70
N ASN A 33 -22.28 -24.66 -20.34
CA ASN A 33 -23.01 -23.80 -21.28
C ASN A 33 -22.29 -22.48 -21.59
N GLY A 34 -21.09 -22.25 -21.04
CA GLY A 34 -20.26 -21.08 -21.35
C GLY A 34 -20.47 -19.84 -20.46
N HIS A 35 -21.33 -19.88 -19.44
CA HIS A 35 -21.45 -18.77 -18.48
C HIS A 35 -20.23 -18.71 -17.56
N ALA A 36 -19.65 -17.52 -17.39
CA ALA A 36 -18.46 -17.30 -16.59
C ALA A 36 -18.77 -16.76 -15.19
N VAL A 37 -17.99 -17.21 -14.21
CA VAL A 37 -17.93 -16.70 -12.84
C VAL A 37 -16.46 -16.51 -12.42
N CYS A 38 -16.19 -15.67 -11.44
CA CYS A 38 -14.82 -15.53 -10.94
C CYS A 38 -14.39 -16.77 -10.13
N SER A 39 -13.09 -17.07 -10.15
CA SER A 39 -12.52 -18.21 -9.42
C SER A 39 -12.67 -18.09 -7.90
N GLU A 40 -12.77 -16.88 -7.36
CA GLU A 40 -13.01 -16.67 -5.92
C GLU A 40 -14.41 -17.12 -5.48
N CYS A 41 -15.43 -16.96 -6.33
CA CYS A 41 -16.78 -17.43 -6.01
C CYS A 41 -16.86 -18.97 -6.02
N THR A 42 -16.17 -19.63 -6.94
CA THR A 42 -16.11 -21.10 -6.98
C THR A 42 -15.32 -21.66 -5.79
N LYS A 43 -14.18 -21.05 -5.43
CA LYS A 43 -13.45 -21.37 -4.21
C LYS A 43 -14.27 -21.20 -2.92
N LYS A 44 -15.20 -20.24 -2.89
CA LYS A 44 -16.12 -20.00 -1.77
C LYS A 44 -17.31 -20.99 -1.71
N GLY A 45 -17.31 -22.04 -2.53
CA GLY A 45 -18.30 -23.13 -2.47
C GLY A 45 -19.41 -23.05 -3.51
N LEU A 46 -19.28 -22.22 -4.54
CA LEU A 46 -20.21 -22.23 -5.66
C LEU A 46 -19.97 -23.47 -6.54
N VAL A 47 -20.90 -24.43 -6.46
CA VAL A 47 -20.79 -25.75 -7.13
C VAL A 47 -21.49 -25.82 -8.49
N GLN A 48 -22.45 -24.94 -8.74
CA GLN A 48 -23.24 -24.90 -9.98
C GLN A 48 -23.35 -23.48 -10.51
N CYS A 49 -23.58 -23.36 -11.81
CA CYS A 49 -23.79 -22.08 -12.47
C CYS A 49 -25.01 -21.35 -11.88
N PRO A 50 -24.86 -20.10 -11.41
CA PRO A 50 -25.97 -19.34 -10.86
C PRO A 50 -26.99 -18.89 -11.93
N ILE A 51 -26.61 -18.97 -13.22
CA ILE A 51 -27.45 -18.52 -14.34
C ILE A 51 -28.28 -19.67 -14.91
N CYS A 52 -27.69 -20.86 -15.07
CA CYS A 52 -28.35 -21.99 -15.73
C CYS A 52 -28.30 -23.32 -14.95
N SER A 53 -27.82 -23.31 -13.71
CA SER A 53 -27.76 -24.46 -12.79
C SER A 53 -26.94 -25.67 -13.25
N THR A 54 -26.21 -25.56 -14.36
CA THR A 54 -25.31 -26.62 -14.84
C THR A 54 -23.97 -26.61 -14.11
N GLU A 55 -23.26 -27.75 -14.17
CA GLU A 55 -21.95 -27.89 -13.55
C GLU A 55 -20.87 -27.02 -14.20
N PHE A 56 -19.84 -26.72 -13.42
CA PHE A 56 -18.66 -26.02 -13.91
C PHE A 56 -17.76 -26.96 -14.73
N SER A 57 -17.29 -26.46 -15.87
CA SER A 57 -16.29 -27.12 -16.69
C SER A 57 -14.98 -27.23 -15.94
N LYS A 58 -14.30 -28.38 -16.08
CA LYS A 58 -12.93 -28.58 -15.59
C LYS A 58 -11.88 -28.06 -16.58
N GLU A 59 -12.28 -27.77 -17.81
CA GLU A 59 -11.40 -27.30 -18.86
C GLU A 59 -11.03 -25.84 -18.69
N LYS A 60 -9.80 -25.49 -19.12
CA LYS A 60 -9.35 -24.10 -19.15
C LYS A 60 -9.76 -23.45 -20.47
N HIS A 61 -10.47 -22.34 -20.40
CA HIS A 61 -10.93 -21.59 -21.57
C HIS A 61 -9.90 -20.54 -22.00
N ILE A 62 -8.85 -20.99 -22.69
CA ILE A 62 -7.67 -20.19 -23.06
C ILE A 62 -8.05 -18.91 -23.82
N ILE A 63 -8.99 -18.98 -24.76
CA ILE A 63 -9.43 -17.81 -25.55
C ILE A 63 -10.02 -16.72 -24.65
N LEU A 64 -10.84 -17.09 -23.65
CA LEU A 64 -11.41 -16.10 -22.73
C LEU A 64 -10.31 -15.48 -21.86
N THR A 65 -9.36 -16.28 -21.38
CA THR A 65 -8.17 -15.76 -20.67
C THR A 65 -7.41 -14.74 -21.53
N GLN A 66 -7.14 -15.05 -22.80
CA GLN A 66 -6.46 -14.14 -23.72
C GLN A 66 -7.25 -12.84 -23.96
N ILE A 67 -8.58 -12.93 -24.09
CA ILE A 67 -9.45 -11.75 -24.21
C ILE A 67 -9.37 -10.88 -22.95
N LEU A 68 -9.45 -11.49 -21.77
CA LEU A 68 -9.33 -10.80 -20.48
C LEU A 68 -7.97 -10.12 -20.30
N GLU A 69 -6.89 -10.75 -20.77
CA GLU A 69 -5.54 -10.19 -20.70
C GLU A 69 -5.30 -9.04 -21.69
N ALA A 70 -6.04 -9.01 -22.81
CA ALA A 70 -5.88 -8.00 -23.85
C ALA A 70 -6.79 -6.77 -23.66
N LEU A 71 -7.93 -6.93 -22.99
CA LEU A 71 -8.92 -5.86 -22.85
C LEU A 71 -8.54 -4.86 -21.74
N PRO A 72 -8.69 -3.55 -21.98
CA PRO A 72 -8.59 -2.57 -20.92
C PRO A 72 -9.84 -2.58 -20.05
N PHE A 73 -9.66 -2.54 -18.73
CA PHE A 73 -10.76 -2.45 -17.76
C PHE A 73 -10.83 -1.08 -17.09
N PRO A 74 -12.04 -0.62 -16.70
CA PRO A 74 -12.19 0.60 -15.92
C PRO A 74 -11.73 0.37 -14.49
N CYS A 75 -11.11 1.40 -13.91
CA CYS A 75 -10.77 1.41 -12.49
C CYS A 75 -12.05 1.33 -11.62
N SER A 76 -12.04 0.46 -10.62
CA SER A 76 -13.15 0.29 -9.67
C SER A 76 -13.27 1.44 -8.66
N TYR A 77 -12.22 2.25 -8.48
CA TYR A 77 -12.24 3.35 -7.52
C TYR A 77 -13.06 4.54 -8.03
N LYS A 78 -14.06 4.95 -7.24
CA LYS A 78 -14.94 6.07 -7.55
C LYS A 78 -14.15 7.35 -7.85
N GLY A 79 -14.41 7.92 -9.03
CA GLY A 79 -13.78 9.15 -9.51
C GLY A 79 -12.55 8.93 -10.40
N CYS A 80 -12.02 7.70 -10.47
CA CYS A 80 -11.01 7.37 -11.47
C CYS A 80 -11.69 7.03 -12.80
N SER A 81 -11.24 7.66 -13.89
CA SER A 81 -11.73 7.42 -15.25
C SER A 81 -10.73 6.65 -16.12
N VAL A 82 -9.69 6.07 -15.50
CA VAL A 82 -8.64 5.35 -16.22
C VAL A 82 -9.17 4.00 -16.68
N LEU A 83 -8.87 3.69 -17.94
CA LEU A 83 -8.98 2.39 -18.56
C LEU A 83 -7.57 1.83 -18.73
N ALA A 84 -7.28 0.65 -18.17
CA ALA A 84 -5.96 0.05 -18.23
C ALA A 84 -6.04 -1.45 -18.52
N THR A 85 -5.12 -1.96 -19.34
CA THR A 85 -4.97 -3.40 -19.60
C THR A 85 -4.41 -4.11 -18.36
N ASP A 86 -3.37 -3.53 -17.73
CA ASP A 86 -2.90 -3.96 -16.41
C ASP A 86 -3.65 -3.19 -15.31
N ILE A 87 -4.93 -3.52 -15.17
CA ILE A 87 -5.82 -2.83 -14.23
C ILE A 87 -5.46 -3.09 -12.77
N ASP A 88 -4.93 -4.28 -12.45
CA ASP A 88 -4.50 -4.65 -11.10
C ASP A 88 -3.32 -3.78 -10.67
N HIS A 89 -2.34 -3.57 -11.57
CA HIS A 89 -1.26 -2.62 -11.34
C HIS A 89 -1.79 -1.20 -11.17
N HIS A 90 -2.68 -0.74 -12.06
CA HIS A 90 -3.26 0.60 -11.93
C HIS A 90 -3.96 0.79 -10.57
N GLU A 91 -4.84 -0.12 -10.18
CA GLU A 91 -5.59 -0.03 -8.92
C GLU A 91 -4.66 -0.05 -7.70
N LYS A 92 -3.59 -0.84 -7.75
CA LYS A 92 -2.54 -0.82 -6.70
C LYS A 92 -1.96 0.58 -6.48
N TRP A 93 -1.84 1.41 -7.51
CA TRP A 93 -1.24 2.76 -7.40
C TRP A 93 -2.24 3.91 -7.53
N CYS A 94 -3.53 3.59 -7.73
CA CYS A 94 -4.54 4.57 -8.05
C CYS A 94 -4.73 5.58 -6.90
N GLY A 95 -4.55 6.87 -7.21
CA GLY A 95 -4.76 7.95 -6.25
C GLY A 95 -6.20 8.12 -5.77
N PHE A 96 -7.17 7.45 -6.41
CA PHE A 96 -8.57 7.40 -5.96
C PHE A 96 -8.85 6.25 -4.98
N ARG A 97 -7.89 5.36 -4.75
CA ARG A 97 -7.99 4.37 -3.67
C ARG A 97 -8.29 5.08 -2.36
N VAL A 98 -9.25 4.54 -1.61
CA VAL A 98 -9.61 5.06 -0.29
C VAL A 98 -8.49 4.74 0.69
N THR A 99 -8.08 5.74 1.45
CA THR A 99 -7.10 5.60 2.54
C THR A 99 -7.61 6.32 3.78
N ILE A 100 -7.12 5.89 4.94
CA ILE A 100 -7.45 6.47 6.23
C ILE A 100 -6.28 7.33 6.72
N CYS A 101 -6.59 8.34 7.53
CA CYS A 101 -5.57 9.10 8.24
C CYS A 101 -5.15 8.37 9.52
N GLU A 102 -3.85 8.16 9.74
CA GLU A 102 -3.33 7.52 10.96
C GLU A 102 -3.44 8.41 12.22
N ARG A 103 -3.92 9.65 12.08
CA ARG A 103 -3.98 10.66 13.16
C ARG A 103 -5.38 11.16 13.49
N CYS A 104 -6.38 10.88 12.65
CA CYS A 104 -7.76 11.30 12.88
C CYS A 104 -8.74 10.42 12.11
N SER A 105 -10.05 10.67 12.25
CA SER A 105 -11.10 9.89 11.60
C SER A 105 -11.29 10.17 10.10
N TRP A 106 -10.42 10.97 9.48
CA TRP A 106 -10.53 11.27 8.05
C TRP A 106 -10.32 10.01 7.19
N SER A 107 -11.17 9.85 6.18
CA SER A 107 -11.08 8.84 5.15
C SER A 107 -11.42 9.45 3.80
N GLY A 108 -10.66 9.09 2.76
CA GLY A 108 -10.89 9.63 1.43
C GLY A 108 -9.86 9.16 0.40
N PRO A 109 -9.92 9.70 -0.83
CA PRO A 109 -8.97 9.38 -1.89
C PRO A 109 -7.53 9.66 -1.47
N ALA A 110 -6.61 8.73 -1.71
CA ALA A 110 -5.19 8.86 -1.38
C ALA A 110 -4.55 10.14 -1.92
N LYS A 111 -4.95 10.59 -3.12
CA LYS A 111 -4.50 11.87 -3.70
C LYS A 111 -4.88 13.11 -2.90
N LYS A 112 -5.90 13.03 -2.06
CA LYS A 112 -6.32 14.13 -1.17
C LYS A 112 -5.67 14.08 0.20
N LEU A 113 -4.98 12.97 0.55
CA LEU A 113 -4.39 12.80 1.86
C LEU A 113 -3.34 13.86 2.18
N LYS A 114 -2.47 14.18 1.21
CA LYS A 114 -1.44 15.22 1.38
C LYS A 114 -2.05 16.56 1.83
N GLY A 115 -3.02 17.07 1.07
CA GLY A 115 -3.69 18.33 1.41
C GLY A 115 -4.47 18.27 2.73
N HIS A 116 -5.08 17.12 3.05
CA HIS A 116 -5.69 16.91 4.36
C HIS A 116 -4.66 17.03 5.49
N VAL A 117 -3.50 16.39 5.36
CA VAL A 117 -2.44 16.42 6.36
C VAL A 117 -1.88 17.82 6.54
N GLU A 118 -1.54 18.51 5.44
CA GLU A 118 -0.99 19.86 5.49
C GLU A 118 -1.94 20.86 6.16
N THR A 119 -3.25 20.68 5.98
CA THR A 119 -4.27 21.60 6.53
C THR A 119 -4.61 21.30 7.98
N ASN A 120 -4.74 20.01 8.34
CA ASN A 120 -5.33 19.59 9.62
C ASN A 120 -4.29 19.12 10.64
N HIS A 121 -3.11 18.72 10.20
CA HIS A 121 -2.05 18.20 11.06
C HIS A 121 -0.83 19.12 10.97
N LYS A 122 -0.71 20.07 11.90
CA LYS A 122 0.43 21.01 12.03
C LYS A 122 1.80 20.32 12.15
N LEU A 123 1.83 19.02 12.41
CA LEU A 123 3.01 18.18 12.65
C LEU A 123 3.35 17.31 11.43
N ALA A 124 3.17 17.85 10.22
CA ALA A 124 3.89 17.36 9.05
C ALA A 124 5.37 17.80 9.22
N SER A 125 6.22 16.90 9.71
CA SER A 125 7.61 17.22 10.01
C SER A 125 8.50 16.36 9.12
N ASN A 126 9.10 17.02 8.13
CA ASN A 126 10.19 16.44 7.34
C ASN A 126 11.51 16.42 8.13
N ASP A 127 11.48 16.73 9.43
CA ASP A 127 12.66 16.73 10.28
C ASP A 127 13.21 15.32 10.35
N ILE A 128 14.50 15.23 10.06
CA ILE A 128 15.27 14.00 10.15
C ILE A 128 15.46 13.63 11.62
N ASP A 129 15.71 14.63 12.47
CA ASP A 129 15.93 14.50 13.91
C ASP A 129 14.62 14.31 14.66
N LYS A 130 14.49 13.17 15.35
CA LYS A 130 13.34 12.82 16.18
C LYS A 130 13.79 12.61 17.62
N THR A 131 13.14 13.27 18.56
CA THR A 131 13.42 13.14 19.99
C THR A 131 12.30 12.41 20.72
N PHE A 132 12.66 11.58 21.69
CA PHE A 132 11.72 10.85 22.53
C PHE A 132 12.29 10.61 23.93
N VAL A 133 11.40 10.28 24.88
CA VAL A 133 11.78 9.88 26.23
C VAL A 133 11.12 8.54 26.50
N LEU A 134 11.90 7.56 26.99
CA LEU A 134 11.46 6.18 27.18
C LEU A 134 10.99 5.94 28.62
N LEU A 135 10.00 6.73 29.09
CA LEU A 135 9.43 6.59 30.45
C LEU A 135 8.28 5.58 30.51
N SER A 136 7.52 5.44 29.43
CA SER A 136 6.37 4.56 29.32
C SER A 136 6.28 3.96 27.92
N SER A 137 5.52 2.89 27.75
CA SER A 137 5.13 2.44 26.41
C SER A 137 4.36 3.56 25.71
N PHE A 138 4.64 3.81 24.43
CA PHE A 138 3.98 4.86 23.66
C PHE A 138 3.88 4.49 22.17
N LYS A 139 2.93 5.12 21.49
CA LYS A 139 2.83 5.16 20.01
C LYS A 139 2.80 6.62 19.58
N ARG A 140 3.72 7.01 18.70
CA ARG A 140 3.74 8.33 18.06
C ARG A 140 3.59 8.16 16.56
N CYS A 141 2.76 8.98 15.94
CA CYS A 141 2.53 8.98 14.51
C CYS A 141 2.73 10.39 13.94
N PHE A 142 3.62 10.50 12.95
CA PHE A 142 3.87 11.73 12.21
C PHE A 142 3.67 11.50 10.73
N ALA A 143 3.29 12.56 10.02
CA ALA A 143 3.28 12.53 8.57
C ALA A 143 4.57 13.15 8.07
N ARG A 144 5.29 12.44 7.20
CA ARG A 144 6.37 13.00 6.37
C ARG A 144 5.85 13.19 4.96
N ILE A 145 6.11 14.36 4.40
CA ILE A 145 5.75 14.69 3.01
C ILE A 145 7.03 14.84 2.22
N GLN A 146 7.41 13.79 1.51
CA GLN A 146 8.66 13.73 0.74
C GLN A 146 8.39 13.11 -0.62
N PHE A 147 9.14 13.52 -1.66
CA PHE A 147 8.94 13.06 -3.04
C PHE A 147 7.51 13.24 -3.58
N GLY A 148 6.77 14.21 -3.05
CA GLY A 148 5.36 14.44 -3.38
C GLY A 148 4.39 13.40 -2.83
N GLN A 149 4.86 12.44 -2.02
CA GLN A 149 4.07 11.38 -1.39
C GLN A 149 3.90 11.64 0.11
N VAL A 150 2.97 10.91 0.74
CA VAL A 150 2.80 10.89 2.20
C VAL A 150 3.37 9.59 2.76
N PHE A 151 4.18 9.71 3.79
CA PHE A 151 4.71 8.59 4.57
C PHE A 151 4.29 8.75 6.02
N TRP A 152 3.63 7.75 6.60
CA TRP A 152 3.34 7.71 8.03
C TRP A 152 4.52 7.12 8.77
N GLU A 153 5.14 7.93 9.61
CA GLU A 153 6.16 7.51 10.53
C GLU A 153 5.51 7.11 11.83
N ILE A 154 5.57 5.83 12.17
CA ILE A 154 5.00 5.29 13.40
C ILE A 154 6.14 4.78 14.26
N THR A 155 6.38 5.47 15.37
CA THR A 155 7.30 5.01 16.41
C THR A 155 6.50 4.35 17.52
N ARG A 156 6.83 3.10 17.86
CA ARG A 156 6.25 2.38 18.98
C ARG A 156 7.36 2.02 19.97
N ALA A 157 7.08 2.22 21.25
CA ALA A 157 7.91 1.73 22.33
C ALA A 157 7.03 0.86 23.23
N ASN A 158 7.49 -0.37 23.51
CA ASN A 158 6.90 -1.28 24.47
C ASN A 158 7.97 -1.67 25.49
N ILE A 159 7.89 -1.09 26.69
CA ILE A 159 8.88 -1.33 27.75
C ILE A 159 8.75 -2.74 28.33
N LYS A 160 7.54 -3.31 28.37
CA LYS A 160 7.30 -4.65 28.91
C LYS A 160 7.95 -5.74 28.05
N GLU A 161 7.86 -5.58 26.74
CA GLU A 161 8.47 -6.49 25.76
C GLU A 161 9.91 -6.10 25.40
N LYS A 162 10.41 -4.99 25.97
CA LYS A 162 11.70 -4.38 25.63
C LYS A 162 11.88 -4.12 24.12
N MET A 163 10.82 -3.64 23.48
CA MET A 163 10.77 -3.44 22.03
C MET A 163 10.60 -1.97 21.66
N PHE A 164 11.41 -1.49 20.74
CA PHE A 164 11.28 -0.19 20.12
C PHE A 164 11.24 -0.36 18.60
N SER A 165 10.20 0.12 17.94
CA SER A 165 10.04 -0.02 16.50
C SER A 165 9.76 1.29 15.80
N ILE A 166 10.34 1.44 14.62
CA ILE A 166 10.09 2.54 13.69
C ILE A 166 9.55 1.92 12.41
N GLN A 167 8.30 2.23 12.11
CA GLN A 167 7.61 1.79 10.91
C GLN A 167 7.35 2.98 10.00
N LEU A 168 7.56 2.78 8.69
CA LEU A 168 7.22 3.76 7.67
C LEU A 168 6.16 3.19 6.73
N ILE A 169 4.97 3.78 6.73
CA ILE A 169 3.88 3.38 5.83
C ILE A 169 3.79 4.40 4.71
N TRP A 170 4.20 3.99 3.51
CA TRP A 170 4.03 4.81 2.32
C TRP A 170 2.57 4.74 1.83
N VAL A 171 1.97 5.89 1.55
CA VAL A 171 0.66 6.00 0.89
C VAL A 171 0.84 6.54 -0.53
N PRO A 172 0.82 5.67 -1.56
CA PRO A 172 0.85 6.09 -2.95
C PRO A 172 -0.36 6.94 -3.31
N ASN A 173 -0.13 8.01 -4.06
CA ASN A 173 -1.15 8.95 -4.49
C ASN A 173 -1.36 9.03 -6.02
N GLY A 174 -0.76 8.10 -6.78
CA GLY A 174 -0.82 8.03 -8.24
C GLY A 174 0.31 7.17 -8.81
N GLU A 175 0.54 7.24 -10.12
CA GLU A 175 1.65 6.56 -10.80
C GLU A 175 3.00 6.95 -10.18
N VAL A 176 3.80 5.94 -9.84
CA VAL A 176 5.07 6.13 -9.15
C VAL A 176 6.21 5.83 -10.11
N LYS A 177 7.17 6.76 -10.22
CA LYS A 177 8.39 6.59 -11.03
C LYS A 177 9.45 5.73 -10.36
N ALA A 178 9.36 5.55 -9.04
CA ALA A 178 10.25 4.71 -8.24
C ALA A 178 9.40 3.97 -7.20
N ASP A 179 9.43 2.65 -7.24
CA ASP A 179 8.61 1.76 -6.40
C ASP A 179 9.34 1.29 -5.14
N ILE A 180 10.61 1.69 -4.96
CA ILE A 180 11.46 1.34 -3.83
C ILE A 180 12.04 2.60 -3.19
N PHE A 181 11.81 2.74 -1.88
CA PHE A 181 12.48 3.71 -1.03
C PHE A 181 13.38 3.00 -0.02
N ASN A 182 14.43 3.67 0.45
CA ASN A 182 15.30 3.18 1.51
C ASN A 182 15.08 4.05 2.76
N MET A 183 14.76 3.40 3.87
CA MET A 183 14.72 4.02 5.18
C MET A 183 16.01 3.68 5.93
N LYS A 184 16.71 4.71 6.41
CA LYS A 184 17.88 4.61 7.26
C LYS A 184 17.60 5.27 8.60
N VAL A 185 17.82 4.55 9.68
CA VAL A 185 17.71 5.07 11.05
C VAL A 185 19.09 5.06 11.69
N GLU A 186 19.48 6.20 12.25
CA GLU A 186 20.72 6.34 13.02
C GLU A 186 20.39 6.78 14.45
N PHE A 187 20.90 6.05 15.43
CA PHE A 187 20.94 6.49 16.82
C PHE A 187 22.35 6.97 17.13
N THR A 188 22.45 8.13 17.77
CA THR A 188 23.73 8.65 18.26
C THR A 188 23.60 8.88 19.76
N SER A 189 24.30 8.08 20.55
CA SER A 189 24.52 8.35 21.99
C SER A 189 25.92 8.90 22.20
N LYS A 190 26.24 9.36 23.42
CA LYS A 190 27.56 9.89 23.78
C LYS A 190 28.72 8.90 23.54
N ALA A 191 28.45 7.60 23.46
CA ALA A 191 29.47 6.56 23.37
C ALA A 191 29.27 5.54 22.23
N LYS A 192 28.06 5.42 21.65
CA LYS A 192 27.75 4.40 20.63
C LYS A 192 26.86 4.99 19.54
N SER A 193 27.11 4.57 18.29
CA SER A 193 26.24 4.86 17.14
C SER A 193 25.66 3.56 16.59
N TYR A 194 24.35 3.51 16.39
CA TYR A 194 23.67 2.39 15.76
C TYR A 194 23.05 2.84 14.44
N ILE A 195 23.25 2.06 13.38
CA ILE A 195 22.69 2.35 12.06
C ILE A 195 21.93 1.11 11.59
N ALA A 196 20.69 1.30 11.17
CA ALA A 196 19.87 0.26 10.56
C ALA A 196 19.23 0.78 9.28
N ASN A 197 19.10 -0.09 8.29
CA ASN A 197 18.53 0.25 6.99
C ASN A 197 17.48 -0.79 6.61
N THR A 198 16.42 -0.36 5.92
CA THR A 198 15.44 -1.27 5.33
C THR A 198 14.87 -0.69 4.04
N ARG A 199 14.41 -1.59 3.15
CA ARG A 199 13.70 -1.22 1.93
C ARG A 199 12.22 -1.09 2.22
N ILE A 200 11.65 0.01 1.78
CA ILE A 200 10.24 0.34 1.92
C ILE A 200 9.54 0.00 0.63
N LYS A 201 8.57 -0.91 0.71
CA LYS A 201 7.72 -1.31 -0.39
C LYS A 201 6.27 -1.02 -0.07
N PHE A 202 5.51 -0.56 -1.05
CA PHE A 202 4.07 -0.46 -0.90
C PHE A 202 3.40 -1.82 -1.18
N ASP A 203 2.61 -2.25 -0.21
CA ASP A 203 1.81 -3.48 -0.28
C ASP A 203 0.37 -3.14 0.15
N PRO A 204 -0.60 -3.07 -0.77
CA PRO A 204 -1.97 -2.65 -0.46
C PRO A 204 -2.76 -3.68 0.35
N GLU A 205 -2.37 -4.96 0.32
CA GLU A 205 -3.06 -6.05 0.99
C GLU A 205 -2.52 -6.31 2.40
N ASP A 206 -1.40 -5.67 2.76
CA ASP A 206 -0.67 -6.01 3.96
C ASP A 206 -0.73 -4.89 5.00
N SER A 207 -1.58 -5.09 6.00
CA SER A 207 -1.64 -4.26 7.21
C SER A 207 -0.69 -4.75 8.31
N SER A 208 0.22 -5.69 8.02
CA SER A 208 1.09 -6.26 9.05
C SER A 208 2.03 -5.21 9.65
N GLU A 209 2.10 -5.19 10.98
CA GLU A 209 2.97 -4.28 11.74
C GLU A 209 4.48 -4.54 11.52
N ASN A 210 4.83 -5.59 10.77
CA ASN A 210 6.19 -6.10 10.63
C ASN A 210 6.88 -5.73 9.31
N LYS A 211 6.16 -5.29 8.27
CA LYS A 211 6.79 -4.79 7.03
C LYS A 211 7.11 -3.30 7.12
N ASN A 212 8.15 -2.88 6.41
CA ASN A 212 8.69 -1.50 6.41
C ASN A 212 9.04 -0.99 7.82
N CYS A 213 9.47 -1.91 8.69
CA CYS A 213 9.69 -1.68 10.10
C CYS A 213 11.15 -2.02 10.46
N ILE A 214 11.75 -1.21 11.32
CA ILE A 214 13.02 -1.52 11.98
C ILE A 214 12.74 -1.65 13.47
N VAL A 215 13.22 -2.74 14.05
CA VAL A 215 12.98 -3.09 15.44
C VAL A 215 14.31 -3.13 16.19
N PHE A 216 14.30 -2.54 17.37
CA PHE A 216 15.42 -2.48 18.29
C PHE A 216 14.97 -3.00 19.65
N HIS A 217 15.89 -3.66 20.35
CA HIS A 217 15.69 -3.97 21.75
C HIS A 217 15.92 -2.71 22.58
N THR A 218 15.11 -2.44 23.61
CA THR A 218 15.21 -1.19 24.39
C THR A 218 16.51 -1.06 25.16
N ASP A 219 17.23 -2.16 25.41
CA ASP A 219 18.53 -2.16 26.10
C ASP A 219 19.60 -1.33 25.38
N ILE A 220 19.42 -1.03 24.08
CA ILE A 220 20.32 -0.08 23.39
C ILE A 220 20.26 1.34 23.99
N PHE A 221 19.22 1.62 24.78
CA PHE A 221 18.95 2.89 25.46
C PHE A 221 19.28 2.86 26.97
N GLU A 222 19.54 1.69 27.56
CA GLU A 222 19.68 1.48 29.03
C GLU A 222 20.99 2.01 29.65
N HIS A 223 21.84 2.74 28.90
CA HIS A 223 23.12 3.27 29.40
C HIS A 223 23.17 4.81 29.59
N SER A 224 22.01 5.45 29.69
CA SER A 224 21.87 6.90 29.85
C SER A 224 20.88 7.19 30.97
N ASN A 225 21.17 8.18 31.81
CA ASN A 225 20.46 8.45 33.05
C ASN A 225 18.95 8.68 32.81
N ASP A 226 18.14 8.44 33.86
CA ASP A 226 16.66 8.45 33.90
C ASP A 226 15.94 9.74 33.42
N SER A 227 16.67 10.74 32.92
CA SER A 227 16.15 12.00 32.37
C SER A 227 16.66 12.32 30.95
N ASP A 228 17.39 11.40 30.30
CA ASP A 228 17.97 11.64 29.00
C ASP A 228 16.89 11.55 27.89
N SER A 229 16.72 12.66 27.15
CA SER A 229 16.00 12.66 25.89
C SER A 229 16.82 11.91 24.85
N PHE A 230 16.30 10.82 24.31
CA PHE A 230 16.91 10.11 23.20
C PHE A 230 16.59 10.81 21.89
N SER A 231 17.51 10.71 20.94
CA SER A 231 17.28 11.16 19.58
C SER A 231 17.70 10.11 18.56
N TYR A 232 16.95 10.03 17.47
CA TYR A 232 17.33 9.28 16.30
C TYR A 232 17.13 10.12 15.05
N LYS A 233 17.96 9.87 14.05
CA LYS A 233 17.86 10.46 12.72
C LYS A 233 17.24 9.46 11.78
N MET A 234 16.17 9.84 11.09
CA MET A 234 15.55 9.00 10.06
C MET A 234 15.63 9.65 8.68
N TYR A 235 16.39 9.00 7.81
CA TYR A 235 16.56 9.39 6.42
C TYR A 235 15.69 8.51 5.53
N LEU A 236 15.08 9.14 4.54
CA LEU A 236 14.32 8.47 3.50
C LEU A 236 14.90 8.88 2.15
N THR A 237 15.36 7.91 1.37
CA THR A 237 15.93 8.13 0.03
C THR A 237 15.23 7.26 -1.00
N ASN A 238 15.29 7.66 -2.27
CA ASN A 238 14.91 6.79 -3.39
C ASN A 238 16.19 6.26 -4.07
N GLU A 239 16.11 5.15 -4.80
CA GLU A 239 17.28 4.54 -5.44
C GLU A 239 17.91 5.43 -6.53
N VAL A 240 17.12 6.32 -7.13
CA VAL A 240 17.59 7.29 -8.15
C VAL A 240 18.64 8.25 -7.56
N GLN A 241 18.47 8.66 -6.30
CA GLN A 241 19.39 9.56 -5.60
C GLN A 241 20.65 8.84 -5.12
N THR A 242 20.57 7.54 -4.82
CA THR A 242 21.73 6.71 -4.47
C THR A 242 22.68 6.55 -5.66
N ALA A 243 22.17 6.41 -6.88
CA ALA A 243 22.96 6.31 -8.10
C ALA A 243 23.70 7.61 -8.45
N MET A 244 23.08 8.78 -8.22
CA MET A 244 23.74 10.08 -8.42
C MET A 244 24.86 10.33 -7.41
N ASN A 245 24.67 9.94 -6.14
CA ASN A 245 25.71 10.07 -5.12
C ASN A 245 26.87 9.08 -5.31
N ALA A 246 26.62 7.91 -5.91
CA ALA A 246 27.67 6.94 -6.25
C ALA A 246 28.45 7.28 -7.53
N SER A 247 27.94 8.21 -8.35
CA SER A 247 28.61 8.67 -9.59
C SER A 247 29.49 9.92 -9.36
N LEU A 248 29.58 10.40 -8.13
CA LEU A 248 30.37 11.57 -7.70
C LEU A 248 31.50 11.22 -6.72
N LEU A 249 31.79 9.92 -6.56
CA LEU A 249 32.98 9.35 -5.91
C LEU A 249 33.78 8.54 -6.93
#